data_AF-A0A938E6V5-F1
#
_entry.id   AF-A0A938E6V5-F1
#
_cell.length_a   1.000
_cell.length_b   1.000
_cell.length_c   1.000
_cell.angle_alpha   90.00
_cell.angle_beta   90.00
_cell.angle_gamma   90.00
#
_symmetry.space_group_name_H-M   'P 1'
#
loop_
_entity.id
_entity.type
_entity.pdbx_description
1 polymer ?
#
loop_
_entity_poly.entity_id
_entity_poly.type
_entity_poly.pdbx_seq_one_letter_code
_entity_poly.pdbx_strand_id
1 'polypeptide(L)'
;MNREVLLYELNEVPWNIVDLYVTRRPRSALAAILGRSFQATTVNEDPAELMPWRTWPTFHRSVYTAEHQSYDQGQDSETFRGVPLWDVAERAGKSVGLFGLLQSWPPRPFAHGGFWVPDCFAHDASTIPAAVEPFQDFTLEMTSENLFAPTARPPVTTALRVAPRLVGLGMRPRTMGFALRQLAQERIDARYRERRSVVQTLPAFDVYWELQRQM
;
A
#
# COMPACT_ATOMS: atom_id res chain seq x y z
N MET A 1 -13.33 23.77 -11.24
CA MET A 1 -12.41 23.47 -10.13
C MET A 1 -11.83 22.09 -10.37
N ASN A 2 -10.50 21.96 -10.45
CA ASN A 2 -9.85 20.64 -10.43
C ASN A 2 -9.68 20.27 -8.94
N ARG A 3 -10.37 19.23 -8.47
CA ARG A 3 -10.20 18.72 -7.10
C ARG A 3 -9.30 17.49 -7.18
N GLU A 4 -8.26 17.47 -6.36
CA GLU A 4 -7.45 16.27 -6.14
C GLU A 4 -8.21 15.32 -5.22
N VAL A 5 -8.13 14.03 -5.53
CA VAL A 5 -8.79 12.98 -4.77
C VAL A 5 -7.72 12.00 -4.30
N LEU A 6 -7.65 11.79 -2.99
CA LEU A 6 -6.83 10.75 -2.38
C LEU A 6 -7.74 9.64 -1.86
N LEU A 7 -7.58 8.45 -2.42
CA LEU A 7 -8.14 7.21 -1.87
C LEU A 7 -7.06 6.56 -1.00
N TYR A 8 -7.39 6.28 0.26
CA TYR A 8 -6.48 5.61 1.19
C TYR A 8 -7.17 4.38 1.80
N GLU A 9 -6.54 3.23 1.64
CA GLU A 9 -7.07 1.94 2.04
C GLU A 9 -6.38 1.45 3.31
N LEU A 10 -7.20 1.13 4.33
CA LEU A 10 -6.76 0.54 5.58
C LEU A 10 -7.33 -0.87 5.65
N ASN A 11 -6.52 -1.86 5.26
CA ASN A 11 -6.95 -3.25 5.24
C ASN A 11 -7.19 -3.78 6.67
N GLU A 12 -8.30 -4.49 6.86
CA GLU A 12 -8.62 -5.22 8.11
C GLU A 12 -8.64 -4.36 9.39
N VAL A 13 -9.00 -3.07 9.26
CA VAL A 13 -9.12 -2.16 10.41
C VAL A 13 -10.59 -1.88 10.75
N PRO A 14 -11.15 -2.54 11.78
CA PRO A 14 -12.52 -2.25 12.23
C PRO A 14 -12.62 -0.91 13.00
N TRP A 15 -13.82 -0.32 13.03
CA TRP A 15 -14.10 0.97 13.69
C TRP A 15 -13.66 1.03 15.15
N ASN A 16 -13.83 -0.05 15.92
CA ASN A 16 -13.41 -0.09 17.33
C ASN A 16 -11.89 0.16 17.51
N ILE A 17 -11.05 -0.23 16.55
CA ILE A 17 -9.60 0.06 16.57
C ILE A 17 -9.34 1.52 16.21
N VAL A 18 -10.07 2.05 15.22
CA VAL A 18 -10.02 3.48 14.84
C VAL A 18 -10.42 4.36 16.02
N ASP A 19 -11.55 4.06 16.66
CA ASP A 19 -12.10 4.79 17.80
C ASP A 19 -11.14 4.76 18.99
N LEU A 20 -10.55 3.58 19.28
CA LEU A 20 -9.54 3.44 20.31
C LEU A 20 -8.32 4.33 20.03
N TYR A 21 -7.84 4.35 18.79
CA TYR A 21 -6.71 5.18 18.38
C TYR A 21 -7.03 6.67 18.56
N VAL A 22 -8.17 7.13 18.04
CA VAL A 22 -8.58 8.54 18.07
C VAL A 22 -8.79 8.99 19.52
N THR A 23 -9.42 8.17 20.35
CA THR A 23 -9.63 8.45 21.78
C THR A 23 -8.30 8.62 22.51
N ARG A 24 -7.31 7.74 22.23
CA ARG A 24 -5.98 7.83 22.86
C ARG A 24 -5.11 8.93 22.27
N ARG A 25 -5.40 9.41 21.06
CA ARG A 25 -4.62 10.42 20.33
C ARG A 25 -5.52 11.48 19.70
N PRO A 26 -6.21 12.30 20.52
CA PRO A 26 -7.19 13.27 20.04
C PRO A 26 -6.58 14.39 19.19
N ARG A 27 -5.26 14.60 19.27
CA ARG A 27 -4.52 15.59 18.45
C ARG A 27 -3.87 14.99 17.21
N SER A 28 -4.20 13.75 16.84
CA SER A 28 -3.65 13.10 15.65
C SER A 28 -4.29 13.64 14.36
N ALA A 29 -3.59 13.48 13.22
CA ALA A 29 -4.13 13.83 11.92
C ALA A 29 -5.41 13.05 11.60
N LEU A 30 -5.46 11.76 11.94
CA LEU A 30 -6.64 10.92 11.76
C LEU A 30 -7.84 11.45 12.56
N ALA A 31 -7.65 11.84 13.83
CA ALA A 31 -8.69 12.46 14.64
C ALA A 31 -9.22 13.76 14.01
N ALA A 32 -8.31 14.60 13.49
CA ALA A 32 -8.68 15.85 12.83
C ALA A 32 -9.45 15.65 11.51
N ILE A 33 -9.09 14.64 10.72
CA ILE A 33 -9.79 14.27 9.48
C ILE A 33 -11.18 13.75 9.81
N LEU A 34 -11.28 12.78 10.72
CA LEU A 34 -12.55 12.14 11.08
C LEU A 34 -13.54 13.12 11.72
N GLY A 35 -13.05 14.06 12.55
CA GLY A 35 -13.90 15.10 13.15
C GLY A 35 -14.51 16.08 12.16
N ARG A 36 -14.08 16.04 10.88
CA ARG A 36 -14.57 16.92 9.80
C ARG A 36 -15.10 16.14 8.59
N SER A 37 -15.20 14.81 8.69
CA SER A 37 -15.62 13.95 7.59
C SER A 37 -17.02 13.41 7.80
N PHE A 38 -17.67 13.05 6.69
CA PHE A 38 -18.75 12.09 6.73
C PHE A 38 -18.16 10.70 7.02
N GLN A 39 -18.79 9.96 7.93
CA GLN A 39 -18.36 8.62 8.31
C GLN A 39 -19.55 7.68 8.12
N ALA A 40 -19.32 6.58 7.41
CA ALA A 40 -20.33 5.58 7.14
C ALA A 40 -19.72 4.18 7.22
N THR A 41 -20.53 3.23 7.68
CA THR A 41 -20.22 1.81 7.62
C THR A 41 -20.86 1.23 6.36
N THR A 42 -20.04 0.62 5.52
CA THR A 42 -20.50 -0.12 4.34
C THR A 42 -20.67 -1.60 4.68
N VAL A 43 -21.51 -2.29 3.93
CA VAL A 43 -21.69 -3.75 4.03
C VAL A 43 -21.20 -4.36 2.74
N ASN A 44 -20.43 -5.44 2.84
CA ASN A 44 -20.13 -6.28 1.68
C ASN A 44 -21.27 -7.30 1.52
N GLU A 45 -22.05 -7.16 0.46
CA GLU A 45 -23.14 -8.10 0.11
C GLU A 45 -22.70 -9.16 -0.90
N ASP A 46 -21.42 -9.15 -1.30
CA ASP A 46 -20.85 -10.19 -2.15
C ASP A 46 -20.99 -11.57 -1.47
N PRO A 47 -21.59 -12.57 -2.12
CA PRO A 47 -21.74 -13.91 -1.56
C PRO A 47 -20.41 -14.64 -1.39
N ALA A 48 -19.32 -14.18 -2.03
CA ALA A 48 -17.99 -14.73 -1.82
C ALA A 48 -17.49 -14.46 -0.40
N GLU A 49 -16.67 -15.37 0.12
CA GLU A 49 -16.04 -15.20 1.43
C GLU A 49 -15.19 -13.92 1.46
N LEU A 50 -15.29 -13.18 2.57
CA LEU A 50 -14.66 -11.90 2.80
C LEU A 50 -13.13 -12.05 2.88
N MET A 51 -12.48 -11.91 1.72
CA MET A 51 -11.03 -11.93 1.59
C MET A 51 -10.55 -10.62 0.94
N PRO A 52 -9.40 -10.04 1.35
CA PRO A 52 -8.90 -8.78 0.78
C PRO A 52 -8.73 -8.83 -0.74
N TRP A 53 -8.19 -9.93 -1.26
CA TRP A 53 -7.95 -10.13 -2.69
C TRP A 53 -9.24 -10.37 -3.51
N ARG A 54 -10.42 -10.41 -2.86
CA ARG A 54 -11.74 -10.46 -3.53
C ARG A 54 -12.49 -9.13 -3.34
N THR A 55 -12.48 -8.64 -2.11
CA THR A 55 -13.24 -7.45 -1.68
C THR A 55 -12.67 -6.15 -2.26
N TRP A 56 -11.35 -5.99 -2.31
CA TRP A 56 -10.73 -4.81 -2.92
C TRP A 56 -11.02 -4.72 -4.42
N PRO A 57 -10.87 -5.80 -5.22
CA PRO A 57 -11.34 -5.79 -6.60
C PRO A 57 -12.82 -5.48 -6.76
N THR A 58 -13.70 -5.95 -5.86
CA THR A 58 -15.13 -5.56 -5.87
C THR A 58 -15.29 -4.05 -5.72
N PHE A 59 -14.58 -3.43 -4.77
CA PHE A 59 -14.58 -1.98 -4.59
C PHE A 59 -14.01 -1.24 -5.81
N HIS A 60 -12.86 -1.68 -6.33
CA HIS A 60 -12.20 -1.02 -7.47
C HIS A 60 -12.97 -1.18 -8.78
N ARG A 61 -13.72 -2.27 -8.96
CA ARG A 61 -14.37 -2.58 -10.25
C ARG A 61 -15.89 -2.39 -10.20
N SER A 62 -16.44 -2.10 -9.02
CA SER A 62 -17.87 -1.85 -8.80
C SER A 62 -18.79 -3.00 -9.23
N VAL A 63 -18.29 -4.23 -9.19
CA VAL A 63 -19.01 -5.47 -9.50
C VAL A 63 -18.60 -6.54 -8.50
N TYR A 64 -19.39 -7.61 -8.30
CA TYR A 64 -19.05 -8.66 -7.34
C TYR A 64 -18.02 -9.67 -7.86
N THR A 65 -17.51 -10.50 -6.96
CA THR A 65 -16.47 -11.53 -7.21
C THR A 65 -16.80 -12.44 -8.37
N ALA A 66 -18.05 -12.89 -8.47
CA ALA A 66 -18.51 -13.71 -9.58
C ALA A 66 -18.32 -13.05 -10.96
N GLU A 67 -18.39 -11.72 -11.01
CA GLU A 67 -18.28 -10.93 -12.24
C GLU A 67 -16.84 -10.49 -12.52
N HIS A 68 -16.14 -9.88 -11.56
CA HIS A 68 -14.74 -9.47 -11.79
C HIS A 68 -13.75 -10.65 -11.79
N GLN A 69 -14.18 -11.84 -11.35
CA GLN A 69 -13.43 -13.09 -11.39
C GLN A 69 -12.08 -13.07 -10.67
N SER A 70 -11.93 -12.23 -9.64
CA SER A 70 -10.73 -12.29 -8.79
C SER A 70 -11.04 -13.12 -7.56
N TYR A 71 -10.47 -14.32 -7.50
CA TYR A 71 -10.74 -15.30 -6.46
C TYR A 71 -9.56 -15.51 -5.52
N ASP A 72 -8.34 -15.40 -6.04
CA ASP A 72 -7.13 -15.79 -5.31
C ASP A 72 -6.05 -14.71 -5.34
N GLN A 73 -5.28 -14.65 -4.26
CA GLN A 73 -4.11 -13.79 -4.19
C GLN A 73 -3.05 -14.24 -5.18
N GLY A 74 -2.47 -13.29 -5.92
CA GLY A 74 -1.47 -13.60 -6.95
C GLY A 74 -2.07 -14.27 -8.20
N GLN A 75 -3.40 -14.36 -8.32
CA GLN A 75 -4.06 -14.79 -9.55
C GLN A 75 -3.62 -13.92 -10.73
N ASP A 76 -3.54 -14.53 -11.91
CA ASP A 76 -3.23 -13.82 -13.16
C ASP A 76 -4.26 -12.72 -13.42
N SER A 77 -3.78 -11.48 -13.46
CA SER A 77 -4.60 -10.29 -13.67
C SER A 77 -5.36 -10.26 -15.00
N GLU A 78 -4.88 -10.97 -16.02
CA GLU A 78 -5.56 -11.05 -17.33
C GLU A 78 -6.91 -11.77 -17.24
N THR A 79 -7.11 -12.58 -16.19
CA THR A 79 -8.37 -13.29 -15.94
C THR A 79 -9.42 -12.40 -15.26
N PHE A 80 -9.04 -11.23 -14.75
CA PHE A 80 -9.96 -10.30 -14.10
C PHE A 80 -10.83 -9.58 -15.12
N ARG A 81 -12.08 -9.26 -14.73
CA ARG A 81 -13.04 -8.54 -15.56
C ARG A 81 -13.47 -7.22 -14.93
N GLY A 82 -14.24 -6.44 -15.67
CA GLY A 82 -14.67 -5.10 -15.26
C GLY A 82 -13.58 -4.04 -15.45
N VAL A 83 -13.94 -2.79 -15.21
CA VAL A 83 -13.04 -1.64 -15.38
C VAL A 83 -12.70 -1.08 -14.00
N PRO A 84 -11.42 -1.06 -13.59
CA PRO A 84 -11.05 -0.54 -12.28
C PRO A 84 -11.18 1.00 -12.22
N LEU A 85 -11.35 1.56 -11.03
CA LEU A 85 -11.55 3.00 -10.79
C LEU A 85 -10.45 3.87 -11.43
N TRP A 86 -9.21 3.40 -11.45
CA TRP A 86 -8.10 4.15 -12.04
C TRP A 86 -8.16 4.23 -13.57
N ASP A 87 -8.65 3.17 -14.24
CA ASP A 87 -8.90 3.21 -15.69
C ASP A 87 -10.06 4.17 -16.02
N VAL A 88 -11.08 4.23 -15.16
CA VAL A 88 -12.17 5.20 -15.28
C VAL A 88 -11.64 6.63 -15.16
N ALA A 89 -10.78 6.89 -14.17
CA ALA A 89 -10.17 8.21 -13.96
C ALA A 89 -9.27 8.61 -15.14
N GLU A 90 -8.44 7.69 -15.64
CA GLU A 90 -7.58 7.94 -16.80
C GLU A 90 -8.40 8.25 -18.07
N ARG A 91 -9.46 7.47 -18.34
CA ARG A 91 -10.38 7.72 -19.48
C ARG A 91 -11.06 9.09 -19.39
N ALA A 92 -11.23 9.62 -18.18
CA ALA A 92 -11.73 10.96 -17.94
C ALA A 92 -10.65 12.05 -18.04
N GLY A 93 -9.44 11.73 -18.50
CA GLY A 93 -8.36 12.69 -18.71
C GLY A 93 -7.61 13.09 -17.44
N LYS A 94 -7.66 12.27 -16.38
CA LYS A 94 -6.98 12.55 -15.10
C LYS A 94 -5.63 11.83 -15.04
N SER A 95 -4.65 12.50 -14.43
CA SER A 95 -3.42 11.85 -13.96
C SER A 95 -3.76 10.93 -12.79
N VAL A 96 -3.08 9.78 -12.70
CA VAL A 96 -3.39 8.75 -11.71
C VAL A 96 -2.12 8.22 -11.05
N GLY A 97 -2.08 8.23 -9.72
CA GLY A 97 -1.03 7.61 -8.92
C GLY A 97 -1.55 6.39 -8.18
N LEU A 98 -0.95 5.22 -8.42
CA LEU A 98 -1.24 3.97 -7.70
C LEU A 98 -0.05 3.54 -6.87
N PHE A 99 -0.28 3.21 -5.61
CA PHE A 99 0.77 2.77 -4.69
C PHE A 99 0.25 1.70 -3.72
N GLY A 100 0.72 0.46 -3.89
CA GLY A 100 0.45 -0.62 -2.93
C GLY A 100 -1.00 -1.14 -2.94
N LEU A 101 -1.77 -0.89 -4.01
CA LEU A 101 -3.15 -1.36 -4.15
C LEU A 101 -3.19 -2.85 -4.45
N LEU A 102 -3.91 -3.65 -3.66
CA LEU A 102 -3.99 -5.10 -3.86
C LEU A 102 -4.49 -5.44 -5.26
N GLN A 103 -3.81 -6.39 -5.91
CA GLN A 103 -4.12 -6.86 -7.26
C GLN A 103 -4.09 -5.77 -8.33
N SER A 104 -3.10 -4.87 -8.19
CA SER A 104 -2.82 -3.84 -9.19
C SER A 104 -1.64 -4.19 -10.11
N TRP A 105 -1.02 -5.36 -9.98
CA TRP A 105 -0.03 -5.83 -10.96
C TRP A 105 -0.73 -6.40 -12.21
N PRO A 106 -0.18 -6.23 -13.43
CA PRO A 106 1.06 -5.53 -13.77
C PRO A 106 0.86 -4.00 -13.95
N PRO A 107 1.89 -3.19 -13.68
CA PRO A 107 1.85 -1.76 -13.93
C PRO A 107 1.89 -1.45 -15.43
N ARG A 108 1.19 -0.39 -15.84
CA ARG A 108 1.24 0.16 -17.20
C ARG A 108 1.26 1.69 -17.18
N PRO A 109 1.87 2.35 -18.18
CA PRO A 109 1.93 3.81 -18.18
C PRO A 109 0.52 4.39 -18.35
N PHE A 110 0.27 5.49 -17.65
CA PHE A 110 -0.96 6.28 -17.83
C PHE A 110 -0.75 7.32 -18.93
N ALA A 111 -1.73 7.46 -19.83
CA ALA A 111 -1.72 8.42 -20.94
C ALA A 111 -1.64 9.88 -20.46
N HIS A 112 -2.19 10.17 -19.28
CA HIS A 112 -2.23 11.51 -18.70
C HIS A 112 -1.20 11.71 -17.57
N GLY A 113 -0.21 10.80 -17.48
CA GLY A 113 0.84 10.85 -16.47
C GLY A 113 0.42 10.30 -15.11
N GLY A 114 1.43 10.16 -14.24
CA GLY A 114 1.30 9.57 -12.91
C GLY A 114 2.29 8.44 -12.67
N PHE A 115 2.01 7.60 -11.68
CA PHE A 115 2.89 6.51 -11.24
C PHE A 115 2.07 5.27 -10.89
N TRP A 116 2.72 4.11 -10.95
CA TRP A 116 2.13 2.82 -10.63
C TRP A 116 3.15 1.94 -9.92
N VAL A 117 2.98 1.80 -8.62
CA VAL A 117 3.75 0.89 -7.77
C VAL A 117 2.78 -0.18 -7.25
N PRO A 118 2.87 -1.44 -7.74
CA PRO A 118 1.96 -2.51 -7.36
C PRO A 118 2.02 -2.88 -5.87
N ASP A 119 1.11 -3.75 -5.42
CA ASP A 119 1.12 -4.28 -4.05
C ASP A 119 2.29 -5.23 -3.77
N CYS A 120 2.43 -5.58 -2.50
CA CYS A 120 3.52 -6.42 -2.02
C CYS A 120 3.39 -7.92 -2.37
N PHE A 121 2.35 -8.32 -3.09
CA PHE A 121 2.14 -9.66 -3.66
C PHE A 121 2.23 -9.67 -5.18
N ALA A 122 2.71 -8.59 -5.79
CA ALA A 122 2.99 -8.53 -7.21
C ALA A 122 3.96 -9.63 -7.65
N HIS A 123 3.83 -10.09 -8.91
CA HIS A 123 4.65 -11.18 -9.45
C HIS A 123 6.12 -10.78 -9.60
N ASP A 124 6.39 -9.51 -9.89
CA ASP A 124 7.74 -8.96 -10.02
C ASP A 124 7.82 -7.51 -9.51
N ALA A 125 9.04 -6.98 -9.51
CA ALA A 125 9.35 -5.65 -9.01
C ALA A 125 9.03 -4.52 -9.99
N SER A 126 8.37 -4.80 -11.13
CA SER A 126 8.09 -3.77 -12.13
C SER A 126 7.27 -2.64 -11.54
N THR A 127 7.63 -1.41 -11.91
CA THR A 127 6.95 -0.19 -11.44
C THR A 127 7.02 0.90 -12.51
N ILE A 128 6.18 1.91 -12.34
CA ILE A 128 6.24 3.15 -13.13
C ILE A 128 6.34 4.33 -12.16
N PRO A 129 7.41 5.14 -12.22
CA PRO A 129 8.60 4.96 -13.06
C PRO A 129 9.51 3.82 -12.60
N ALA A 130 10.26 3.21 -13.52
CA ALA A 130 11.19 2.10 -13.23
C ALA A 130 12.29 2.44 -12.21
N ALA A 131 12.53 3.73 -11.95
CA ALA A 131 13.42 4.17 -10.88
C ALA A 131 13.00 3.65 -9.49
N VAL A 132 11.72 3.31 -9.30
CA VAL A 132 11.14 2.83 -8.02
C VAL A 132 11.27 1.31 -7.86
N GLU A 133 11.60 0.55 -8.90
CA GLU A 133 11.74 -0.91 -8.85
C GLU A 133 12.63 -1.41 -7.71
N PRO A 134 13.77 -0.78 -7.37
CA PRO A 134 14.59 -1.22 -6.24
C PRO A 134 13.86 -1.18 -4.89
N PHE A 135 12.92 -0.24 -4.71
CA PHE A 135 12.08 -0.19 -3.52
C PHE A 135 11.00 -1.29 -3.54
N GLN A 136 10.43 -1.56 -4.71
CA GLN A 136 9.45 -2.64 -4.86
C GLN A 136 10.09 -4.01 -4.66
N ASP A 137 11.27 -4.25 -5.23
CA ASP A 137 12.08 -5.46 -5.04
C ASP A 137 12.32 -5.74 -3.55
N PHE A 138 12.73 -4.70 -2.80
CA PHE A 138 12.86 -4.78 -1.34
C PHE A 138 11.54 -5.11 -0.64
N THR A 139 10.42 -4.53 -1.10
CA THR A 139 9.08 -4.80 -0.55
C THR A 139 8.64 -6.25 -0.79
N LEU A 140 8.93 -6.80 -1.97
CA LEU A 140 8.63 -8.19 -2.33
C LEU A 140 9.51 -9.18 -1.57
N GLU A 141 10.80 -8.90 -1.40
CA GLU A 141 11.70 -9.72 -0.56
C GLU A 141 11.19 -9.73 0.89
N MET A 142 10.81 -8.56 1.42
CA MET A 142 10.19 -8.47 2.74
C MET A 142 8.86 -9.23 2.86
N THR A 143 8.11 -9.43 1.78
CA THR A 143 6.80 -10.09 1.85
C THR A 143 6.91 -11.59 1.62
N SER A 144 7.71 -12.00 0.64
CA SER A 144 7.95 -13.40 0.28
C SER A 144 8.78 -14.16 1.31
N GLU A 145 9.81 -13.54 1.90
CA GLU A 145 10.62 -14.18 2.94
C GLU A 145 9.93 -14.21 4.30
N ASN A 146 9.05 -13.24 4.57
CA ASN A 146 8.44 -13.12 5.88
C ASN A 146 7.03 -13.71 5.95
N LEU A 147 6.19 -13.73 4.90
CA LEU A 147 4.74 -14.03 5.03
C LEU A 147 4.08 -13.26 6.19
N PHE A 148 4.58 -12.05 6.51
CA PHE A 148 4.26 -11.30 7.73
C PHE A 148 4.63 -11.97 9.08
N ALA A 149 5.33 -13.10 9.07
CA ALA A 149 5.87 -13.77 10.25
C ALA A 149 6.93 -12.88 10.94
N PRO A 150 6.74 -12.51 12.22
CA PRO A 150 7.67 -11.69 12.99
C PRO A 150 9.06 -12.32 13.20
N THR A 151 9.19 -13.62 12.89
CA THR A 151 10.35 -14.45 13.22
C THR A 151 11.41 -14.51 12.11
N ALA A 152 11.07 -14.12 10.88
CA ALA A 152 11.99 -14.21 9.77
C ALA A 152 13.12 -13.16 9.87
N ARG A 153 14.26 -13.44 9.24
CA ARG A 153 15.46 -12.59 9.37
C ARG A 153 15.26 -11.35 8.49
N PRO A 154 15.57 -10.14 8.98
CA PRO A 154 15.48 -8.96 8.13
C PRO A 154 16.52 -9.10 7.01
N PRO A 155 16.17 -8.76 5.75
CA PRO A 155 17.10 -8.84 4.62
C PRO A 155 18.10 -7.68 4.66
N VAL A 156 19.02 -7.71 5.63
CA VAL A 156 19.96 -6.61 5.92
C VAL A 156 20.87 -6.32 4.73
N THR A 157 21.29 -7.34 4.00
CA THR A 157 22.13 -7.21 2.80
C THR A 157 21.40 -6.47 1.68
N THR A 158 20.12 -6.78 1.46
CA THR A 158 19.29 -6.07 0.49
C THR A 158 19.00 -4.67 0.97
N ALA A 159 18.65 -4.47 2.23
CA ALA A 159 18.43 -3.15 2.80
C ALA A 159 19.64 -2.22 2.61
N LEU A 160 20.87 -2.72 2.84
CA LEU A 160 22.11 -1.97 2.61
C LEU A 160 22.37 -1.69 1.12
N ARG A 161 22.02 -2.62 0.23
CA ARG A 161 22.16 -2.46 -1.23
C ARG A 161 21.21 -1.39 -1.77
N VAL A 162 19.98 -1.34 -1.27
CA VAL A 162 18.95 -0.43 -1.76
C VAL A 162 19.02 0.93 -1.06
N ALA A 163 19.53 1.02 0.17
CA ALA A 163 19.57 2.26 0.98
C ALA A 163 20.03 3.53 0.23
N PRO A 164 21.13 3.54 -0.56
CA PRO A 164 21.52 4.73 -1.32
C PRO A 164 20.48 5.15 -2.36
N ARG A 165 19.83 4.18 -3.01
CA ARG A 165 18.75 4.43 -3.98
C ARG A 165 17.49 4.93 -3.29
N LEU A 166 17.17 4.42 -2.10
CA LEU A 166 16.02 4.86 -1.31
C LEU A 166 16.11 6.35 -0.94
N VAL A 167 17.29 6.84 -0.61
CA VAL A 167 17.50 8.28 -0.36
C VAL A 167 17.17 9.10 -1.61
N GLY A 168 17.60 8.64 -2.79
CA GLY A 168 17.25 9.26 -4.07
C GLY A 168 15.75 9.18 -4.42
N LEU A 169 15.04 8.21 -3.85
CA LEU A 169 13.58 8.03 -3.99
C LEU A 169 12.76 8.78 -2.92
N GLY A 170 13.38 9.70 -2.17
CA GLY A 170 12.68 10.56 -1.22
C GLY A 170 12.61 10.03 0.22
N MET A 171 13.31 8.93 0.54
CA MET A 171 13.37 8.42 1.91
C MET A 171 13.95 9.45 2.88
N ARG A 172 13.20 9.79 3.94
CA ARG A 172 13.58 10.84 4.87
C ARG A 172 14.58 10.32 5.91
N PRO A 173 15.59 11.13 6.32
CA PRO A 173 16.54 10.75 7.37
C PRO A 173 15.86 10.35 8.69
N ARG A 174 14.72 10.99 9.02
CA ARG A 174 13.92 10.65 10.20
C ARG A 174 13.36 9.24 10.14
N THR A 175 12.88 8.81 8.97
CA THR A 175 12.34 7.47 8.73
C THR A 175 13.44 6.42 8.84
N MET A 176 14.61 6.68 8.23
CA MET A 176 15.78 5.82 8.37
C MET A 176 16.22 5.68 9.84
N GLY A 177 16.32 6.80 10.56
CA GLY A 177 16.68 6.79 11.98
C GLY A 177 15.67 6.01 12.84
N PHE A 178 14.39 6.10 12.53
CA PHE A 178 13.35 5.32 13.21
C PHE A 178 13.51 3.81 12.92
N ALA A 179 13.71 3.42 11.67
CA ALA A 179 13.92 2.03 11.28
C ALA A 179 15.19 1.43 11.92
N LEU A 180 16.30 2.19 11.92
CA LEU A 180 17.55 1.77 12.59
C LEU A 180 17.36 1.60 14.10
N ARG A 181 16.68 2.55 14.75
CA ARG A 181 16.37 2.46 16.18
C ARG A 181 15.52 1.23 16.50
N GLN A 182 14.50 0.97 15.67
CA GLN A 182 13.65 -0.20 15.78
C GLN A 182 14.48 -1.50 15.68
N LEU A 183 15.35 -1.63 14.69
CA LEU A 183 16.24 -2.80 14.54
C LEU A 183 17.19 -2.96 15.74
N ALA A 184 17.70 -1.86 16.30
CA ALA A 184 18.53 -1.89 17.51
C ALA A 184 17.73 -2.37 18.73
N GLN A 185 16.47 -1.94 18.87
CA GLN A 185 15.58 -2.35 19.96
C GLN A 185 15.24 -3.85 19.88
N GLU A 186 15.11 -4.42 18.68
CA GLU A 186 14.87 -5.86 18.50
C GLU A 186 16.02 -6.76 19.02
N ARG A 187 17.24 -6.22 19.13
CA ARG A 187 18.38 -6.92 19.73
C ARG A 187 18.28 -7.00 21.25
N ILE A 188 17.56 -6.05 21.86
CA ILE A 188 17.38 -5.95 23.31
C ILE A 188 16.08 -6.63 23.73
N ASP A 189 15.01 -6.46 22.96
CA ASP A 189 13.67 -6.94 23.27
C ASP A 189 12.98 -7.48 22.01
N ALA A 190 12.77 -8.80 21.99
CA ALA A 190 12.18 -9.50 20.85
C ALA A 190 10.76 -9.05 20.51
N ARG A 191 10.02 -8.44 21.47
CA ARG A 191 8.66 -7.90 21.23
C ARG A 191 8.64 -6.78 20.20
N TYR A 192 9.78 -6.15 19.93
CA TYR A 192 9.86 -5.14 18.88
C TYR A 192 9.73 -5.76 17.49
N ARG A 193 10.05 -7.05 17.28
CA ARG A 193 9.95 -7.69 15.95
C ARG A 193 8.55 -7.63 15.35
N GLU A 194 7.53 -7.69 16.20
CA GLU A 194 6.10 -7.53 15.83
C GLU A 194 5.80 -6.20 15.13
N ARG A 195 6.64 -5.18 15.32
CA ARG A 195 6.44 -3.84 14.74
C ARG A 195 6.99 -3.70 13.32
N ARG A 196 7.72 -4.68 12.80
CA ARG A 196 8.39 -4.59 11.49
C ARG A 196 7.41 -4.29 10.37
N SER A 197 6.26 -4.97 10.35
CA SER A 197 5.19 -4.76 9.37
C SER A 197 4.70 -3.30 9.38
N VAL A 198 4.54 -2.70 10.55
CA VAL A 198 4.13 -1.29 10.70
C VAL A 198 5.26 -0.32 10.35
N VAL A 199 6.51 -0.67 10.64
CA VAL A 199 7.67 0.18 10.31
C VAL A 199 7.86 0.29 8.81
N GLN A 200 7.57 -0.76 8.04
CA GLN A 200 7.64 -0.76 6.57
C GLN A 200 6.70 0.26 5.91
N THR A 201 5.60 0.63 6.57
CA THR A 201 4.68 1.66 6.06
C THR A 201 5.34 3.05 5.99
N LEU A 202 6.31 3.35 6.85
CA LEU A 202 6.99 4.65 6.87
C LEU A 202 7.85 4.92 5.62
N PRO A 203 8.80 4.04 5.23
CA PRO A 203 9.56 4.21 4.00
C PRO A 203 8.66 4.16 2.76
N ALA A 204 7.62 3.33 2.78
CA ALA A 204 6.61 3.28 1.72
C ALA A 204 5.90 4.64 1.54
N PHE A 205 5.50 5.27 2.64
CA PHE A 205 4.88 6.60 2.60
C PHE A 205 5.84 7.69 2.09
N ASP A 206 7.12 7.64 2.48
CA ASP A 206 8.10 8.61 1.99
C ASP A 206 8.28 8.53 0.47
N VAL A 207 8.38 7.31 -0.09
CA VAL A 207 8.49 7.09 -1.55
C VAL A 207 7.22 7.52 -2.26
N TYR A 208 6.05 7.10 -1.76
CA TYR A 208 4.75 7.56 -2.27
C TYR A 208 4.66 9.10 -2.31
N TRP A 209 5.06 9.75 -1.23
CA TRP A 209 4.95 11.20 -1.11
C TRP A 209 5.87 11.93 -2.08
N GLU A 210 7.06 11.39 -2.34
CA GLU A 210 7.96 11.93 -3.35
C GLU A 210 7.39 11.81 -4.75
N LEU A 211 6.82 10.64 -5.10
CA LEU A 211 6.13 10.44 -6.38
C LEU A 211 4.93 11.39 -6.55
N GLN A 212 4.12 11.55 -5.51
CA GLN A 212 2.96 12.43 -5.51
C GLN A 212 3.35 13.91 -5.72
N ARG A 213 4.52 14.34 -5.24
CA ARG A 213 5.00 15.72 -5.43
C ARG A 213 5.47 16.01 -6.85
N GLN A 214 5.77 14.98 -7.62
CA GLN A 214 6.25 15.09 -9.00
C GLN A 214 5.10 15.01 -10.03
N MET A 215 3.89 14.70 -9.57
CA MET A 215 2.66 14.59 -10.36
C MET A 215 1.93 15.93 -10.46
#